data_AF-X5F0V6-F1
#
_entry.id   AF-X5F0V6-F1
#
_cell.length_a   1.000
_cell.length_b   1.000
_cell.length_c   1.000
_cell.angle_alpha   90.00
_cell.angle_beta   90.00
_cell.angle_gamma   90.00
#
_symmetry.space_group_name_H-M   'P 1'
#
loop_
_entity.id
_entity.type
_entity.pdbx_description
1 polymer ?
#
loop_
_entity_poly.entity_id
_entity_poly.type
_entity_poly.pdbx_seq_one_letter_code
_entity_poly.pdbx_strand_id
1 'polypeptide(L)' 'MPTNVAALAAGVSEATIRKWVSRGKITRYGTPGRSEFDIQELTEIALRRRS' A
#
# COMPACT_ATOMS: atom_id res chain seq x y z
N MET A 1 4.34 7.89 0.15
CA MET A 1 3.87 8.05 1.56
C MET A 1 4.26 6.84 2.43
N PRO A 2 4.48 6.99 3.75
CA PRO A 2 4.82 5.88 4.66
C PRO A 2 3.71 4.81 4.82
N THR A 3 4.06 3.62 5.32
CA THR A 3 3.15 2.46 5.44
C THR A 3 1.89 2.74 6.25
N ASN A 4 1.99 3.46 7.37
CA ASN A 4 0.84 3.81 8.21
C ASN A 4 -0.14 4.75 7.49
N VAL A 5 0.37 5.72 6.73
CA VAL A 5 -0.45 6.63 5.91
C VAL A 5 -1.10 5.87 4.76
N ALA A 6 -0.37 4.96 4.11
CA ALA A 6 -0.90 4.09 3.05
C ALA A 6 -2.05 3.21 3.56
N ALA A 7 -1.89 2.63 4.75
CA ALA A 7 -2.91 1.82 5.41
C ALA A 7 -4.18 2.62 5.70
N LEU A 8 -4.02 3.83 6.26
CA LEU A 8 -5.12 4.75 6.53
C LEU A 8 -5.85 5.15 5.25
N ALA A 9 -5.13 5.56 4.20
CA ALA A 9 -5.70 5.98 2.93
C ALA A 9 -6.49 4.85 2.24
N ALA A 10 -5.99 3.61 2.32
CA ALA A 10 -6.62 2.45 1.71
C ALA A 10 -7.71 1.80 2.60
N GLY A 11 -7.89 2.24 3.85
CA GLY A 11 -8.86 1.67 4.79
C GLY A 11 -8.53 0.22 5.18
N VAL A 12 -7.24 -0.13 5.31
CA VAL A 12 -6.78 -1.48 5.66
C VAL A 12 -5.72 -1.44 6.75
N SER A 13 -5.35 -2.60 7.30
CA SER A 13 -4.21 -2.70 8.21
C SER A 13 -2.87 -2.59 7.49
N GLU A 14 -1.82 -2.12 8.17
CA GLU A 14 -0.45 -2.13 7.61
C GLU A 14 0.02 -3.54 7.21
N ALA A 15 -0.44 -4.56 7.93
CA ALA A 15 -0.16 -5.96 7.58
C ALA A 15 -0.71 -6.31 6.19
N THR A 16 -1.86 -5.74 5.81
CA THR A 16 -2.45 -5.91 4.48
C THR A 16 -1.59 -5.23 3.41
N ILE A 17 -1.12 -4.01 3.67
CA ILE A 17 -0.17 -3.30 2.78
C ILE A 17 1.09 -4.14 2.55
N ARG A 18 1.70 -4.67 3.63
CA ARG A 18 2.87 -5.56 3.53
C ARG A 18 2.58 -6.82 2.71
N LYS A 19 1.39 -7.42 2.87
CA LYS A 19 0.95 -8.57 2.09
C LYS A 19 0.75 -8.25 0.60
N TRP A 20 0.33 -7.03 0.27
CA TRP A 20 0.22 -6.60 -1.13
C TRP A 20 1.59 -6.45 -1.77
N VAL A 21 2.55 -5.82 -1.07
CA VAL A 21 3.95 -5.74 -1.50
C VAL A 21 4.55 -7.13 -1.71
N SER A 22 4.42 -8.02 -0.71
CA SER A 22 5.00 -9.36 -0.80
C SER A 22 4.39 -10.20 -1.92
N ARG A 23 3.18 -9.86 -2.37
CA ARG A 23 2.49 -10.50 -3.50
C ARG A 23 2.66 -9.75 -4.82
N GLY A 24 3.49 -8.70 -4.86
CA GLY A 24 3.73 -7.91 -6.07
C GLY A 24 2.51 -7.12 -6.56
N LYS A 25 1.53 -6.84 -5.69
CA LYS A 25 0.31 -6.12 -6.08
C LYS A 25 0.44 -4.60 -6.04
N ILE A 26 1.36 -4.12 -5.21
CA ILE A 26 1.77 -2.71 -5.14
C ILE A 26 3.28 -2.65 -5.00
N THR A 27 3.86 -1.53 -5.40
CA THR A 27 5.30 -1.32 -5.38
C THR A 27 5.72 -0.62 -4.10
N ARG A 28 6.77 -1.12 -3.44
CA ARG A 28 7.41 -0.43 -2.32
C ARG A 28 8.58 0.40 -2.85
N TYR A 29 8.48 1.71 -2.74
CA TYR A 29 9.55 2.66 -3.04
C TYR A 29 10.35 3.02 -1.78
N GLY A 30 11.42 3.80 -1.98
CA GLY A 30 12.25 4.34 -0.92
C GLY A 30 13.40 3.44 -0.50
N THR A 31 14.04 3.81 0.62
CA THR A 31 15.24 3.14 1.14
C THR A 31 14.91 2.13 2.24
N PRO A 32 15.83 1.22 2.58
CA PRO A 32 15.71 0.43 3.79
C PRO A 32 15.43 1.33 5.00
N GLY A 33 14.34 1.07 5.72
CA GLY A 33 13.89 1.88 6.86
C GLY A 33 12.92 3.03 6.52
N ARG A 34 12.80 3.43 5.25
CA ARG A 34 11.85 4.47 4.80
C ARG A 34 11.07 3.97 3.58
N SER A 35 10.04 3.19 3.85
CA SER A 35 9.14 2.69 2.82
C SER A 35 8.19 3.78 2.35
N GLU A 36 8.06 3.93 1.03
CA GLU A 36 7.16 4.89 0.41
C GLU A 36 6.22 4.20 -0.59
N PHE A 37 4.96 4.66 -0.62
CA PHE A 37 3.89 4.15 -1.47
C PHE A 37 3.20 5.26 -2.27
N ASP A 38 2.75 4.92 -3.47
CA ASP A 38 1.97 5.79 -4.35
C ASP A 38 0.48 5.73 -3.99
N ILE A 39 -0.18 6.88 -3.90
CA ILE A 39 -1.62 6.96 -3.58
C ILE A 39 -2.51 6.43 -4.71
N GLN A 40 -2.11 6.62 -5.97
CA GLN A 40 -2.87 6.20 -7.13
C GLN A 40 -2.89 4.67 -7.20
N GLU A 41 -1.73 4.03 -7.07
CA GLU A 41 -1.59 2.57 -7.04
C GLU A 41 -2.43 1.94 -5.90
N LEU A 42 -2.40 2.55 -4.70
CA LEU A 42 -3.21 2.13 -3.55
C LEU A 42 -4.72 2.30 -3.77
N THR A 43 -5.12 3.37 -4.44
CA THR A 43 -6.54 3.66 -4.71
C THR A 43 -7.10 2.66 -5.71
N GLU A 44 -6.35 2.36 -6.77
CA GLU A 44 -6.74 1.37 -7.78
C GLU A 44 -6.96 -0.03 -7.18
N ILE A 45 -6.01 -0.50 -6.36
CA ILE A 45 -6.14 -1.82 -5.73
C ILE A 45 -7.28 -1.85 -4.69
N ALA A 46 -7.50 -0.74 -3.97
CA ALA A 46 -8.60 -0.65 -3.01
C ALA A 46 -9.97 -0.62 -3.70
N LEU A 47 -10.09 0.03 -4.86
CA LEU A 47 -11.29 0.05 -5.68
C LEU A 47 -11.63 -1.34 -6.24
N ARG A 48 -10.64 -2.05 -6.81
CA ARG A 48 -10.81 -3.43 -7.34
C ARG A 48 -11.30 -4.44 -6.31
N ARG A 49 -11.17 -4.14 -5.01
CA ARG A 49 -11.65 -5.01 -3.92
C ARG A 49 -13.12 -4.81 -3.57
N ARG A 50 -13.73 -3.69 -3.98
CA ARG A 50 -15.12 -3.34 -3.65
C ARG A 50 -16.12 -3.67 -4.76
N SER A 51 -15.62 -3.86 -5.98
CA SER A 51 -16.34 -4.42 -7.14
C SER A 51 -16.37 -5.94 -7.08
#